data_AF-A0A6A4DLM4-F1
#
_entry.id   AF-A0A6A4DLM4-F1
#
_cell.length_a   1.000
_cell.length_b   1.000
_cell.length_c   1.000
_cell.angle_alpha   90.00
_cell.angle_beta   90.00
_cell.angle_gamma   90.00
#
_symmetry.space_group_name_H-M   'P 1'
#
loop_
_entity.id
_entity.type
_entity.pdbx_description
1 polymer ?
#
loop_
_entity_poly.entity_id
_entity_poly.type
_entity_poly.pdbx_seq_one_letter_code
_entity_poly.pdbx_strand_id
1 'polypeptide(L)'
;MPSPAQVTRVKSLRKNELSIFQSVRMALQDECTSLADVRAIFDEVVAELPEKAHHLGTNAAIVKFRHFEDATVKIQQGNQGELLAVELKAVGKLVASPTDLNADDEVEDLGFAGAHSNGAG
;
A
#
# COMPACT_ATOMS: atom_id res chain seq x y z
N MET A 1 19.08 40.23 -1.81
CA MET A 1 17.77 39.91 -1.20
C MET A 1 16.89 39.21 -2.23
N PRO A 2 16.04 38.25 -1.84
CA PRO A 2 15.10 37.61 -2.77
C PRO A 2 14.12 38.64 -3.34
N SER A 3 13.77 38.46 -4.61
CA SER A 3 12.84 39.35 -5.32
C SER A 3 11.41 39.24 -4.73
N PRO A 4 10.61 40.33 -4.73
CA PRO A 4 9.19 40.28 -4.35
C PRO A 4 8.40 39.17 -5.07
N ALA A 5 8.72 38.88 -6.33
CA ALA A 5 8.10 37.79 -7.09
C ALA A 5 8.45 36.40 -6.53
N GLN A 6 9.69 36.21 -6.07
CA GLN A 6 10.13 34.96 -5.43
C GLN A 6 9.42 34.76 -4.09
N VAL A 7 9.27 35.82 -3.30
CA VAL A 7 8.55 35.76 -2.01
C VAL A 7 7.08 35.42 -2.21
N THR A 8 6.41 36.01 -3.20
CA THR A 8 5.02 35.72 -3.54
C THR A 8 4.85 34.27 -4.00
N ARG A 9 5.75 33.78 -4.87
CA ARG A 9 5.75 32.38 -5.32
C ARG A 9 5.89 31.39 -4.15
N VAL A 10 6.85 31.62 -3.25
CA VAL A 10 7.05 30.76 -2.07
C VAL A 10 5.82 30.74 -1.16
N LYS A 11 5.15 31.89 -0.97
CA LYS A 11 3.90 31.95 -0.20
C LYS A 11 2.78 31.16 -0.85
N SER A 12 2.67 31.20 -2.17
CA SER A 12 1.65 30.43 -2.90
C SER A 12 1.91 28.93 -2.85
N LEU A 13 3.16 28.49 -3.05
CA LEU A 13 3.54 27.07 -2.98
C LEU A 13 3.24 26.48 -1.59
N ARG A 14 3.52 27.24 -0.52
CA ARG A 14 3.26 26.80 0.85
C ARG A 14 1.77 26.58 1.12
N LYS A 15 0.91 27.46 0.60
CA LYS A 15 -0.52 27.43 0.88
C LYS A 15 -1.26 26.36 0.06
N ASN A 16 -0.79 26.08 -1.14
CA ASN A 16 -1.49 25.19 -2.07
C ASN A 16 -0.83 23.81 -2.03
N GLU A 17 0.20 23.61 -2.86
CA GLU A 17 0.84 22.30 -3.10
C GLU A 17 1.43 21.68 -1.82
N LEU A 18 2.18 22.44 -1.03
CA LEU A 18 2.84 21.89 0.16
C LEU A 18 1.84 21.48 1.24
N SER A 19 0.71 22.20 1.34
CA SER A 19 -0.37 21.85 2.27
C SER A 19 -1.03 20.53 1.87
N ILE A 20 -1.27 20.33 0.57
CA ILE A 20 -1.82 19.07 0.03
C ILE A 20 -0.85 17.92 0.29
N PHE A 21 0.44 18.08 -0.01
CA PHE A 21 1.42 17.02 0.25
C PHE A 21 1.57 16.71 1.74
N GLN A 22 1.44 17.72 2.61
CA GLN A 22 1.47 17.50 4.04
C GLN A 22 0.25 16.69 4.51
N SER A 23 -0.96 17.04 4.09
CA SER A 23 -2.16 16.29 4.48
C SER A 23 -2.12 14.85 3.97
N VAL A 24 -1.76 14.66 2.70
CA VAL A 24 -1.60 13.34 2.08
C VAL A 24 -0.57 12.51 2.83
N ARG A 25 0.59 13.07 3.16
CA ARG A 25 1.61 12.36 3.93
C ARG A 25 1.07 11.92 5.29
N MET A 26 0.33 12.79 5.99
CA MET A 26 -0.23 12.43 7.29
C MET A 26 -1.25 11.32 7.17
N ALA A 27 -2.15 11.40 6.19
CA ALA A 27 -3.13 10.35 5.91
C ALA A 27 -2.44 9.01 5.61
N LEU A 28 -1.41 8.99 4.76
CA LEU A 28 -0.68 7.76 4.42
C LEU A 28 0.15 7.18 5.57
N GLN A 29 0.44 7.97 6.60
CA GLN A 29 1.19 7.54 7.78
C GLN A 29 0.27 7.07 8.91
N ASP A 30 -1.04 7.13 8.73
CA ASP A 30 -2.01 6.63 9.71
C ASP A 30 -2.04 5.09 9.66
N GLU A 31 -2.06 4.46 10.84
CA GLU A 31 -2.04 3.01 11.03
C GLU A 31 -3.31 2.33 10.50
N CYS A 32 -4.41 3.07 10.40
CA CYS A 32 -5.69 2.56 9.91
C CYS A 32 -5.86 2.69 8.38
N THR A 33 -4.84 3.13 7.64
CA THR A 33 -4.96 3.38 6.20
C THR A 33 -4.96 2.07 5.41
N SER A 34 -6.10 1.74 4.79
CA SER A 34 -6.18 0.58 3.89
C SER A 34 -5.60 0.89 2.50
N LEU A 35 -5.34 -0.15 1.68
CA LEU A 35 -4.89 0.08 0.30
C LEU A 35 -5.94 0.80 -0.54
N ALA A 36 -7.24 0.60 -0.24
CA ALA A 36 -8.33 1.33 -0.85
C ALA A 36 -8.28 2.83 -0.50
N ASP A 37 -7.98 3.17 0.75
CA ASP A 37 -7.80 4.56 1.17
C ASP A 37 -6.58 5.20 0.51
N VAL A 38 -5.45 4.48 0.44
CA VAL A 38 -4.26 4.94 -0.29
C VAL A 38 -4.60 5.23 -1.75
N ARG A 39 -5.35 4.35 -2.42
CA ARG A 39 -5.76 4.57 -3.81
C ARG A 39 -6.65 5.80 -3.95
N ALA A 40 -7.63 5.98 -3.06
CA ALA A 40 -8.51 7.14 -3.05
C ALA A 40 -7.73 8.45 -2.85
N ILE A 41 -6.80 8.47 -1.88
CA ILE A 41 -5.92 9.61 -1.63
C ILE A 41 -5.09 9.96 -2.87
N PHE A 42 -4.53 8.94 -3.55
CA PHE A 42 -3.76 9.17 -4.77
C PHE A 42 -4.61 9.67 -5.94
N ASP A 43 -5.83 9.17 -6.09
CA ASP A 43 -6.76 9.66 -7.12
C ASP A 43 -7.16 11.12 -6.87
N GLU A 44 -7.38 11.51 -5.61
CA GLU A 44 -7.66 12.90 -5.22
C GLU A 44 -6.44 13.82 -5.49
N VAL A 45 -5.22 13.36 -5.18
CA VAL A 45 -4.00 14.11 -5.50
C VAL A 45 -3.82 14.29 -7.01
N VAL A 46 -4.18 13.29 -7.82
CA VAL A 46 -4.12 13.39 -9.27
C VAL A 46 -5.19 14.34 -9.81
N ALA A 47 -6.36 14.42 -9.17
CA ALA A 47 -7.40 15.37 -9.54
C ALA A 47 -6.95 16.84 -9.28
N GLU A 48 -6.32 17.08 -8.13
CA GLU A 48 -5.81 18.41 -7.75
C GLU A 48 -4.50 18.79 -8.47
N LEU A 49 -3.63 17.80 -8.71
CA LEU A 49 -2.33 17.97 -9.37
C LEU A 49 -2.18 16.97 -10.52
N PRO A 50 -2.80 17.24 -11.70
CA PRO A 50 -2.79 16.33 -12.85
C PRO A 50 -1.39 15.95 -13.34
N GLU A 51 -0.43 16.85 -13.14
CA GLU A 51 0.99 16.62 -13.39
C GLU A 51 1.57 15.43 -12.62
N LYS A 52 0.97 14.98 -11.50
CA LYS A 52 1.43 13.84 -10.70
C LYS A 52 0.86 12.50 -11.18
N ALA A 53 -0.03 12.50 -12.16
CA ALA A 53 -0.62 11.28 -12.72
C ALA A 53 0.41 10.26 -13.19
N HIS A 54 1.57 10.71 -13.71
CA HIS A 54 2.63 9.83 -14.17
C HIS A 54 3.35 9.08 -13.03
N HIS A 55 3.19 9.52 -11.78
CA HIS A 55 3.75 8.88 -10.60
C HIS A 55 2.71 8.10 -9.77
N LEU A 56 1.47 8.60 -9.71
CA LEU A 56 0.42 8.10 -8.80
C LEU A 56 -0.77 7.43 -9.52
N GLY A 57 -0.90 7.65 -10.82
CA GLY A 57 -1.98 7.07 -11.61
C GLY A 57 -1.86 5.56 -11.75
N THR A 58 -2.96 4.90 -12.09
CA THR A 58 -3.03 3.44 -12.30
C THR A 58 -2.09 2.94 -13.41
N ASN A 59 -1.66 3.83 -14.30
CA ASN A 59 -0.71 3.56 -15.38
C ASN A 59 0.71 4.05 -15.08
N ALA A 60 0.99 4.46 -13.84
CA ALA A 60 2.33 4.89 -13.46
C ALA A 60 3.32 3.72 -13.58
N ALA A 61 4.57 4.01 -13.98
CA ALA A 61 5.59 2.99 -14.22
C ALA A 61 5.97 2.16 -12.96
N ILE A 62 5.60 2.66 -11.78
CA ILE A 62 5.77 1.98 -10.51
C ILE A 62 4.79 0.81 -10.34
N VAL A 63 3.59 0.91 -10.92
CA VAL A 63 2.56 -0.14 -10.92
C VAL A 63 3.06 -1.32 -11.74
N LYS A 64 3.28 -2.46 -11.10
CA LYS A 64 3.81 -3.66 -11.77
C LYS A 64 2.71 -4.58 -12.24
N PHE A 65 1.68 -4.75 -11.42
CA PHE A 65 0.60 -5.69 -11.66
C PHE A 65 -0.73 -4.96 -11.56
N ARG A 66 -1.01 -4.09 -12.52
CA ARG A 66 -2.20 -3.23 -12.53
C ARG A 66 -3.50 -3.96 -12.18
N HIS A 67 -3.81 -5.06 -12.87
CA HIS A 67 -5.04 -5.81 -12.63
C HIS A 67 -5.12 -6.44 -11.24
N PHE A 68 -3.98 -6.78 -10.64
CA PHE A 68 -3.93 -7.30 -9.27
C PHE A 68 -4.17 -6.19 -8.25
N GLU A 69 -3.53 -5.04 -8.44
CA GLU A 69 -3.70 -3.87 -7.57
C GLU A 69 -5.15 -3.35 -7.62
N ASP A 70 -5.72 -3.18 -8.83
CA ASP A 70 -7.12 -2.77 -9.04
C ASP A 70 -8.10 -3.76 -8.40
N ALA A 71 -7.87 -5.07 -8.58
CA ALA A 71 -8.69 -6.11 -7.96
C ALA A 71 -8.63 -6.07 -6.43
N THR A 72 -7.46 -5.81 -5.84
CA THR A 72 -7.26 -5.76 -4.39
C THR A 72 -8.03 -4.58 -3.79
N VAL A 73 -7.98 -3.42 -4.44
CA VAL A 73 -8.76 -2.23 -4.04
C VAL A 73 -10.27 -2.52 -4.10
N LYS A 74 -10.76 -3.14 -5.19
CA LYS A 74 -12.18 -3.52 -5.32
C LYS A 74 -12.63 -4.50 -4.23
N ILE A 75 -11.79 -5.48 -3.90
CA ILE A 75 -12.08 -6.45 -2.83
C ILE A 75 -12.20 -5.74 -1.48
N GLN A 76 -11.27 -4.84 -1.15
CA GLN A 76 -11.30 -4.08 0.11
C GLN A 76 -12.52 -3.16 0.21
N GLN A 77 -13.00 -2.63 -0.92
CA GLN A 77 -14.22 -1.82 -0.98
C GLN A 77 -15.51 -2.66 -0.90
N GLY A 78 -15.42 -3.99 -0.87
CA GLY A 78 -16.58 -4.88 -0.89
C GLY A 78 -17.21 -5.08 -2.29
N ASN A 79 -16.58 -4.55 -3.35
CA ASN A 79 -17.10 -4.58 -4.72
C ASN A 79 -16.64 -5.84 -5.48
N GLN A 80 -16.69 -6.99 -4.82
CA GLN A 80 -16.20 -8.25 -5.39
C GLN A 80 -16.99 -8.70 -6.63
N GLY A 81 -18.25 -8.27 -6.76
CA GLY A 81 -19.10 -8.53 -7.93
C GLY A 81 -18.70 -7.77 -9.20
N GLU A 82 -17.82 -6.76 -9.09
CA GLU A 82 -17.36 -5.93 -10.22
C GLU A 82 -15.96 -6.31 -10.71
N LEU A 83 -15.41 -7.45 -10.24
CA LEU A 83 -14.14 -7.94 -10.74
C LEU A 83 -14.28 -8.44 -12.18
N LEU A 84 -13.36 -7.96 -13.02
CA LEU A 84 -13.17 -8.47 -14.37
C LEU A 84 -12.54 -9.87 -14.32
N ALA A 85 -12.74 -10.67 -15.37
CA ALA A 85 -12.13 -12.01 -15.44
C ALA A 85 -10.59 -11.97 -15.33
N VAL A 86 -9.95 -10.92 -15.85
CA VAL A 86 -8.49 -10.70 -15.76
C VAL A 86 -8.04 -10.34 -14.34
N GLU A 87 -8.86 -9.60 -13.61
CA GLU A 87 -8.65 -9.21 -12.22
C GLU A 87 -8.80 -10.43 -11.30
N LEU A 88 -9.88 -11.20 -11.50
CA LEU A 88 -10.16 -12.41 -10.75
C LEU A 88 -9.06 -13.47 -10.94
N LYS A 89 -8.55 -13.61 -12.17
CA LYS A 89 -7.38 -14.46 -12.44
C LYS A 89 -6.11 -13.96 -11.74
N ALA A 90 -5.93 -12.64 -11.64
CA ALA A 90 -4.76 -12.05 -10.99
C ALA A 90 -4.76 -12.27 -9.47
N VAL A 91 -5.93 -12.14 -8.81
CA VAL A 91 -6.08 -12.38 -7.37
C VAL A 91 -6.37 -13.84 -7.02
N GLY A 92 -6.53 -14.73 -8.00
CA GLY A 92 -6.92 -16.12 -7.75
C GLY A 92 -5.99 -16.90 -6.81
N LYS A 93 -4.72 -16.49 -6.68
CA LYS A 93 -3.76 -17.09 -5.72
C LYS A 93 -3.91 -16.58 -4.27
N LEU A 94 -4.62 -15.48 -4.06
CA LEU A 94 -4.94 -14.93 -2.73
C LEU A 94 -6.22 -15.52 -2.14
N VAL A 95 -7.02 -16.20 -2.96
CA VAL A 95 -8.24 -16.86 -2.49
C VAL A 95 -7.80 -18.11 -1.74
N ALA A 96 -7.67 -17.98 -0.41
CA ALA A 96 -7.44 -19.11 0.45
C ALA A 96 -8.62 -20.08 0.32
N SER A 97 -8.31 -21.36 0.12
CA SER A 97 -9.28 -22.39 0.45
C SER A 97 -9.58 -22.29 1.94
N PRO A 98 -10.85 -22.37 2.40
CA PRO A 98 -11.18 -22.40 3.83
C PRO A 98 -10.49 -23.54 4.60
N THR A 99 -9.84 -24.48 3.91
CA THR A 99 -9.04 -25.57 4.51
C THR A 99 -7.70 -25.11 5.09
N ASP A 100 -7.07 -24.05 4.56
CA ASP A 100 -5.69 -23.67 4.94
C ASP A 100 -5.61 -22.73 6.17
N LEU A 101 -6.75 -22.21 6.64
CA LEU A 101 -6.83 -21.35 7.83
C LEU A 101 -6.90 -22.15 9.15
N ASN A 102 -6.93 -23.50 9.06
CA ASN A 102 -6.95 -24.41 10.21
C ASN A 102 -5.67 -25.26 10.32
N ALA A 103 -4.59 -24.89 9.61
CA ALA A 103 -3.27 -25.50 9.84
C ALA A 103 -2.67 -24.92 11.13
N ASP A 104 -3.19 -25.47 12.22
CA ASP A 104 -2.69 -25.60 13.59
C ASP A 104 -1.40 -24.84 13.97
N ASP A 105 -1.52 -24.12 15.09
CA ASP A 105 -0.43 -23.69 15.97
C ASP A 105 0.35 -24.91 16.51
N GLU A 106 1.08 -25.64 15.66
CA GLU A 106 2.18 -26.49 16.13
C GLU A 106 3.44 -25.63 16.24
N VAL A 107 3.58 -24.95 17.37
CA VAL A 107 4.89 -24.50 17.83
C VAL A 107 5.75 -25.75 18.04
N GLU A 108 6.60 -26.07 17.07
CA GLU A 108 7.66 -27.05 17.29
C GLU A 108 8.51 -26.52 18.46
N ASP A 109 8.39 -27.18 19.62
CA ASP A 109 9.30 -27.04 20.75
C ASP A 109 10.68 -27.46 20.25
N LEU A 110 11.46 -26.48 19.80
CA LEU A 110 12.87 -26.65 19.45
C LEU A 110 13.66 -26.83 20.75
N GLY A 111 13.49 -28.00 21.36
CA GLY A 111 14.28 -28.49 22.47
C GLY A 111 15.75 -28.38 22.12
N PHE A 112 16.44 -27.48 22.82
CA PHE A 112 17.86 -27.25 22.66
C PHE A 112 18.62 -28.51 23.14
N ALA A 113 18.85 -29.45 22.24
CA ALA A 113 19.66 -30.64 22.50
C ALA A 113 21.13 -30.24 22.69
N GLY A 114 21.50 -29.93 23.93
CA GLY A 114 22.90 -29.86 24.36
C GLY A 114 23.45 -31.26 24.62
N ALA A 115 23.93 -31.93 23.57
CA ALA A 115 24.59 -33.23 23.69
C ALA A 115 26.05 -33.07 24.20
N HIS A 116 26.29 -33.66 25.37
CA HIS A 116 27.50 -34.35 25.83
C HIS A 116 28.88 -33.65 25.77
N SER A 117 29.51 -33.51 26.95
CA SER A 117 30.93 -33.83 27.12
C SER A 117 31.09 -34.90 28.22
N ASN A 118 31.90 -35.89 27.88
CA ASN A 118 32.04 -37.24 28.44
C ASN A 118 33.19 -37.33 29.48
N GLY A 119 33.20 -38.41 30.28
CA GLY A 119 34.39 -38.99 30.95
C GLY A 119 34.40 -38.82 32.49
N ALA A 120 33.99 -39.79 33.30
CA ALA A 120 34.62 -41.08 33.63
C ALA A 120 35.89 -40.95 34.50
N GLY A 121 35.83 -41.47 35.74
CA GLY A 121 36.96 -41.63 36.65
C GLY A 121 36.65 -41.26 38.08
#